data_AF-A0A210P940-F1
#
_entry.id   AF-A0A210P940-F1
#
_cell.length_a   1.000
_cell.length_b   1.000
_cell.length_c   1.000
_cell.angle_alpha   90.00
_cell.angle_beta   90.00
_cell.angle_gamma   90.00
#
_symmetry.space_group_name_H-M   'P 1'
#
loop_
_entity.id
_entity.type
_entity.pdbx_description
1 polymer ?
#
loop_
_entity_poly.entity_id
_entity_poly.type
_entity_poly.pdbx_seq_one_letter_code
_entity_poly.pdbx_strand_id
1 'polypeptide(L)'
;MAEDKPKYGDFITSLNPDKRFFWSAFDEPSAINQRVVALSLNNRFYQRKSLIHALLNSIIPLFILCGSGFARGKGVVDLTADSLQQFSILNPDLLDINQENRILKSWKIVSKKIVMNIKDQLEDKDWISFNKVVLDEYGIDRSVYDQAMNSIKKMIDRRSNIRNS
;
A
#
# COMPACT_ATOMS: atom_id res chain seq x y z
N MET A 1 29.80 17.90 8.22
CA MET A 1 28.35 18.03 7.96
C MET A 1 28.02 17.04 6.85
N ALA A 2 27.28 15.99 7.14
CA ALA A 2 26.92 15.01 6.11
C ALA A 2 25.87 15.65 5.19
N GLU A 3 26.18 15.77 3.90
CA GLU A 3 25.22 16.17 2.88
C GLU A 3 24.10 15.13 2.82
N ASP A 4 22.91 15.52 3.28
CA ASP A 4 21.69 14.73 3.19
C ASP A 4 21.25 14.71 1.71
N LYS A 5 21.87 13.84 0.90
CA LYS A 5 21.51 13.67 -0.52
C LYS A 5 20.03 13.27 -0.61
N PRO A 6 19.26 13.87 -1.54
CA PRO A 6 17.86 13.52 -1.71
C PRO A 6 17.73 12.02 -1.96
N LYS A 7 16.90 11.35 -1.16
CA LYS A 7 16.54 9.94 -1.39
C LYS A 7 15.56 9.93 -2.56
N TYR A 8 15.95 9.31 -3.66
CA TYR A 8 15.06 9.07 -4.81
C TYR A 8 14.32 7.75 -4.61
N GLY A 9 13.06 7.68 -5.02
CA GLY A 9 12.28 6.46 -5.01
C GLY A 9 11.15 6.54 -6.04
N ASP A 10 10.68 5.38 -6.49
CA ASP A 10 9.58 5.25 -7.45
C ASP A 10 8.22 5.32 -6.78
N PHE A 11 8.16 4.89 -5.52
CA PHE A 11 6.94 4.88 -4.72
C PHE A 11 7.17 5.50 -3.36
N ILE A 12 6.15 6.19 -2.83
CA ILE A 12 6.16 6.73 -1.47
C ILE A 12 4.90 6.40 -0.70
N THR A 13 5.05 6.24 0.61
CA THR A 13 3.95 6.24 1.59
C THR A 13 4.27 7.19 2.72
N SER A 14 3.25 7.80 3.33
CA SER A 14 3.42 8.69 4.50
C SER A 14 3.97 7.91 5.70
N LEU A 15 4.94 8.50 6.43
CA LEU A 15 5.45 7.97 7.71
C LEU A 15 4.39 8.02 8.83
N ASN A 16 3.49 9.00 8.75
CA ASN A 16 2.33 9.17 9.64
C ASN A 16 1.04 9.13 8.80
N PRO A 17 0.61 7.94 8.34
CA PRO A 17 -0.69 7.81 7.70
C PRO A 17 -1.76 7.94 8.79
N ASP A 18 -2.41 9.10 8.90
CA ASP A 18 -3.53 9.30 9.85
C ASP A 18 -4.62 8.25 9.59
N LYS A 19 -5.43 8.48 8.56
CA LYS A 19 -6.49 7.59 8.10
C LYS A 19 -6.26 7.17 6.65
N ARG A 20 -5.11 7.45 6.04
CA ARG A 20 -4.88 7.22 4.60
C ARG A 20 -3.68 6.29 4.42
N PHE A 21 -3.94 5.08 3.95
CA PHE A 21 -2.91 4.07 3.69
C PHE A 21 -2.88 3.80 2.19
N PHE A 22 -1.84 4.28 1.52
CA PHE A 22 -1.66 4.15 0.09
C PHE A 22 -0.18 4.34 -0.28
N TRP A 23 0.20 3.79 -1.43
CA TRP A 23 1.47 4.08 -2.09
C TRP A 23 1.21 5.00 -3.28
N SER A 24 1.85 6.16 -3.30
CA SER A 24 1.89 7.03 -4.48
C SER A 24 3.05 6.59 -5.36
N ALA A 25 2.88 6.68 -6.68
CA ALA A 25 3.97 6.54 -7.64
C ALA A 25 4.38 7.93 -8.14
N PHE A 26 5.66 8.13 -8.44
CA PHE A 26 6.11 9.32 -9.14
C PHE A 26 6.24 9.08 -10.64
N ASP A 27 5.84 10.07 -11.43
CA ASP A 27 6.12 10.11 -12.87
C ASP A 27 7.63 10.34 -13.11
N GLU A 28 8.28 11.18 -12.28
CA GLU A 28 9.74 11.38 -12.26
C GLU A 28 10.31 11.32 -10.82
N PRO A 29 11.49 10.71 -10.58
CA PRO A 29 12.10 10.63 -9.26
C PRO A 29 12.24 12.03 -8.61
N SER A 30 11.44 12.30 -7.59
CA SER A 30 11.32 13.63 -6.97
C SER A 30 11.94 13.65 -5.57
N ALA A 31 12.42 14.82 -5.12
CA ALA A 31 13.02 14.98 -3.80
C ALA A 31 12.02 14.72 -2.67
N ILE A 32 12.44 13.93 -1.69
CA ILE A 32 11.57 13.33 -0.68
C ILE A 32 11.78 14.02 0.68
N ASN A 33 10.71 14.56 1.28
CA ASN A 33 10.73 15.14 2.63
C ASN A 33 10.85 14.04 3.70
N GLN A 34 11.45 14.33 4.86
CA GLN A 34 11.73 13.41 5.98
C GLN A 34 10.49 12.77 6.65
N ARG A 35 9.29 12.90 6.07
CA ARG A 35 8.00 12.36 6.57
C ARG A 35 7.39 11.29 5.68
N VAL A 36 8.14 10.74 4.73
CA VAL A 36 7.66 9.62 3.91
C VAL A 36 8.73 8.53 3.81
N VAL A 37 8.29 7.31 3.52
CA VAL A 37 9.17 6.20 3.15
C VAL A 37 9.13 6.03 1.64
N ALA A 38 10.31 5.93 1.04
CA ALA A 38 10.50 5.73 -0.38
C ALA A 38 10.88 4.27 -0.67
N LEU A 39 10.26 3.68 -1.70
CA LEU A 39 10.71 2.42 -2.30
C LEU A 39 11.28 2.71 -3.68
N SER A 40 12.47 2.17 -3.95
CA SER A 40 13.06 2.17 -5.30
C SER A 40 12.69 0.88 -6.01
N LEU A 41 12.27 1.00 -7.27
CA LEU A 41 11.92 -0.14 -8.10
C LEU A 41 13.19 -0.82 -8.61
N ASN A 42 13.23 -2.16 -8.52
CA ASN A 42 14.31 -2.91 -9.16
C ASN A 42 14.19 -2.76 -10.68
N ASN A 43 15.32 -2.47 -11.37
CA ASN A 43 15.39 -2.26 -12.81
C ASN A 43 14.67 -3.34 -13.64
N ARG A 44 14.67 -4.59 -13.17
CA ARG A 44 13.94 -5.71 -13.81
C ARG A 44 12.44 -5.45 -13.98
N PHE A 45 11.84 -4.70 -13.06
CA PHE A 45 10.41 -4.42 -13.04
C PHE A 45 10.07 -3.02 -13.57
N TYR A 46 11.01 -2.28 -14.14
CA TYR A 46 10.77 -0.91 -14.62
C TYR A 46 9.62 -0.83 -15.63
N GLN A 47 9.57 -1.77 -16.58
CA GLN A 47 8.48 -1.87 -17.57
C GLN A 47 7.14 -2.34 -16.96
N ARG A 48 7.17 -2.84 -15.72
CA ARG A 48 6.00 -3.32 -14.97
C ARG A 48 5.69 -2.40 -13.78
N LYS A 49 6.16 -1.15 -13.80
CA LYS A 49 5.95 -0.16 -12.71
C LYS A 49 4.49 -0.01 -12.32
N SER A 50 3.56 0.05 -13.28
CA SER A 50 2.12 0.14 -13.00
C SER A 50 1.57 -1.11 -12.30
N LEU A 51 2.11 -2.30 -12.62
CA LEU A 51 1.71 -3.53 -11.95
C LEU A 51 2.21 -3.51 -10.50
N ILE A 52 3.48 -3.14 -10.29
CA ILE A 52 4.03 -3.02 -8.94
C ILE A 52 3.23 -2.00 -8.13
N HIS A 53 2.82 -0.89 -8.74
CA HIS A 53 1.97 0.12 -8.09
C HIS A 53 0.62 -0.45 -7.65
N ALA A 54 -0.02 -1.24 -8.53
CA ALA A 54 -1.26 -1.93 -8.23
C ALA A 54 -1.06 -2.91 -7.06
N LEU A 55 -0.05 -3.79 -7.14
CA LEU A 55 0.23 -4.80 -6.12
C LEU A 55 0.52 -4.14 -4.77
N LEU A 56 1.34 -3.08 -4.72
CA LEU A 56 1.62 -2.30 -3.51
C LEU A 56 0.36 -1.74 -2.86
N ASN A 57 -0.65 -1.37 -3.65
CA ASN A 57 -1.92 -0.85 -3.17
C ASN A 57 -3.01 -1.92 -3.01
N SER A 58 -2.70 -3.21 -3.19
CA SER A 58 -3.65 -4.27 -2.89
C SER A 58 -3.81 -4.49 -1.37
N ILE A 59 -4.83 -5.25 -1.00
CA ILE A 59 -5.29 -5.41 0.38
C ILE A 59 -4.24 -6.10 1.26
N ILE A 60 -3.44 -7.02 0.69
CA ILE A 60 -2.41 -7.76 1.43
C ILE A 60 -1.27 -6.80 1.84
N PRO A 61 -0.63 -6.05 0.93
CA PRO A 61 0.39 -5.09 1.34
C PRO A 61 -0.16 -3.95 2.20
N LEU A 62 -1.40 -3.51 2.00
CA LEU A 62 -2.02 -2.54 2.93
C LEU A 62 -2.27 -3.12 4.33
N PHE A 63 -2.62 -4.40 4.43
CA PHE A 63 -2.73 -5.09 5.71
C PHE A 63 -1.38 -5.17 6.41
N ILE A 64 -0.32 -5.56 5.69
CA ILE A 64 1.06 -5.57 6.20
C ILE A 64 1.45 -4.16 6.64
N LEU A 65 1.20 -3.14 5.81
CA LEU A 65 1.51 -1.74 6.12
C LEU A 65 0.81 -1.29 7.39
N CYS A 66 -0.46 -1.64 7.54
CA CYS A 66 -1.23 -1.36 8.75
C CYS A 66 -0.68 -2.10 9.97
N GLY A 67 -0.14 -3.31 9.81
CA GLY A 67 0.42 -4.13 10.89
C GLY A 67 1.86 -3.76 11.30
N SER A 68 2.68 -3.29 10.36
CA SER A 68 4.11 -2.95 10.56
C SER A 68 4.35 -1.63 11.32
N GLY A 69 3.29 -0.92 11.71
CA GLY A 69 3.39 0.32 12.47
C GLY A 69 3.52 0.10 13.98
N PHE A 70 4.55 0.66 14.61
CA PHE A 70 4.67 0.69 16.07
C PHE A 70 3.70 1.71 16.67
N ALA A 71 2.93 1.31 17.68
CA ALA A 71 2.10 2.22 18.45
C ALA A 71 2.97 2.99 19.46
N ARG A 72 3.33 4.25 19.15
CA ARG A 72 4.02 5.12 20.12
C ARG A 72 3.03 5.91 20.96
N GLY A 73 2.38 5.29 21.95
CA GLY A 73 1.66 5.97 23.06
C GLY A 73 0.67 7.11 22.74
N LYS A 74 0.34 7.35 21.46
CA LYS A 74 -0.43 8.49 20.93
C LYS A 74 -1.40 8.10 19.80
N GLY A 75 -1.60 6.81 19.55
CA GLY A 75 -2.57 6.32 18.57
C GLY A 75 -2.23 6.53 17.08
N VAL A 76 -0.96 6.75 16.71
CA VAL A 76 -0.49 6.91 15.32
C VAL A 76 0.44 5.77 14.91
N VAL A 77 0.45 5.41 13.62
CA VAL A 77 1.38 4.46 13.01
C VAL A 77 2.65 5.21 12.63
N ASP A 78 3.76 4.95 13.32
CA ASP A 78 5.09 5.31 12.84
C ASP A 78 5.63 4.17 11.97
N LEU A 79 5.74 4.40 10.66
CA LEU A 79 6.52 3.52 9.78
C LEU A 79 8.00 3.85 9.95
N THR A 80 8.89 2.87 9.87
CA THR A 80 10.35 3.09 9.86
C THR A 80 10.95 2.33 8.69
N ALA A 81 12.14 2.73 8.24
CA ALA A 81 12.85 1.97 7.22
C ALA A 81 13.02 0.49 7.65
N ASP A 82 13.32 0.27 8.93
CA ASP A 82 13.49 -1.08 9.50
C ASP A 82 12.18 -1.87 9.54
N SER A 83 11.05 -1.25 9.88
CA SER A 83 9.74 -1.93 9.87
C SER A 83 9.23 -2.25 8.46
N LEU A 84 9.79 -1.61 7.43
CA LEU A 84 9.49 -1.86 6.03
C LEU A 84 10.54 -2.71 5.32
N GLN A 85 11.68 -3.06 5.94
CA GLN A 85 12.62 -4.03 5.38
C GLN A 85 11.99 -5.40 5.14
N GLN A 86 10.96 -5.76 5.93
CA GLN A 86 10.20 -7.00 5.78
C GLN A 86 8.92 -6.82 4.94
N PHE A 87 8.69 -5.61 4.41
CA PHE A 87 7.50 -5.33 3.62
C PHE A 87 7.52 -6.15 2.33
N SER A 88 6.52 -7.02 2.19
CA SER A 88 6.43 -7.96 1.08
C SER A 88 5.20 -7.66 0.24
N ILE A 89 5.34 -7.82 -1.07
CA ILE A 89 4.22 -7.78 -2.03
C ILE A 89 4.01 -9.16 -2.64
N LEU A 90 2.85 -9.36 -3.24
CA LEU A 90 2.59 -10.52 -4.08
C LEU A 90 3.61 -10.57 -5.23
N ASN A 91 4.15 -11.76 -5.50
CA ASN A 91 5.26 -11.91 -6.46
C ASN A 91 4.77 -11.70 -7.90
N PRO A 92 5.19 -10.61 -8.58
CA PRO A 92 4.73 -10.32 -9.93
C PRO A 92 5.11 -11.41 -10.94
N ASP A 93 6.19 -12.18 -10.71
CA ASP A 93 6.61 -13.23 -11.65
C ASP A 93 5.70 -14.46 -11.68
N LEU A 94 4.71 -14.55 -10.78
CA LEU A 94 3.70 -15.61 -10.80
C LEU A 94 2.53 -15.33 -11.76
N LEU A 95 2.50 -14.14 -12.37
CA LEU A 95 1.43 -13.72 -13.26
C LEU A 95 1.85 -13.89 -14.72
N ASP A 96 0.94 -14.41 -15.54
CA ASP A 96 1.01 -14.29 -16.99
C ASP A 96 0.51 -12.91 -17.46
N ILE A 97 0.76 -12.60 -18.74
CA ILE A 97 0.41 -11.30 -19.33
C ILE A 97 -1.09 -11.01 -19.29
N ASN A 98 -1.96 -12.02 -19.37
CA ASN A 98 -3.41 -11.84 -19.31
C ASN A 98 -3.85 -11.55 -17.88
N GLN A 99 -3.28 -12.24 -16.88
CA GLN A 99 -3.52 -11.99 -15.47
C GLN A 99 -3.09 -10.56 -15.08
N GLU A 100 -1.89 -10.15 -15.51
CA GLU A 100 -1.40 -8.77 -15.34
C GLU A 100 -2.35 -7.75 -15.93
N ASN A 101 -2.81 -7.96 -17.16
CA ASN A 101 -3.71 -7.04 -17.85
C ASN A 101 -5.06 -6.90 -17.13
N ARG A 102 -5.58 -7.96 -16.51
CA ARG A 102 -6.82 -7.91 -15.71
C ARG A 102 -6.62 -7.09 -14.44
N ILE A 103 -5.51 -7.26 -13.74
CA ILE A 103 -5.14 -6.44 -12.57
C ILE A 103 -5.00 -4.97 -13.00
N LEU A 104 -4.25 -4.68 -14.05
CA LEU A 104 -4.02 -3.31 -14.52
C LEU A 104 -5.31 -2.61 -14.97
N LYS A 105 -6.23 -3.35 -15.61
CA LYS A 105 -7.52 -2.82 -16.04
C LYS A 105 -8.37 -2.38 -14.84
N SER A 106 -8.43 -3.19 -13.78
CA SER A 106 -9.16 -2.83 -12.55
C SER A 106 -8.42 -1.74 -11.76
N TRP A 107 -7.09 -1.78 -11.69
CA TRP A 107 -6.27 -0.75 -11.06
C TRP A 107 -6.49 0.64 -11.67
N LYS A 108 -6.58 0.73 -13.01
CA LYS A 108 -6.79 2.01 -13.72
C LYS A 108 -8.07 2.75 -13.31
N ILE A 109 -9.07 2.04 -12.80
CA ILE A 109 -10.32 2.63 -12.27
C ILE A 109 -10.02 3.25 -10.90
N VAL A 110 -9.40 2.46 -10.02
CA VAL A 110 -9.13 2.82 -8.63
C VAL A 110 -8.06 3.91 -8.51
N SER A 111 -7.00 3.84 -9.32
CA SER A 111 -5.87 4.77 -9.30
C SER A 111 -6.24 6.21 -9.67
N LYS A 112 -7.43 6.41 -10.27
CA LYS A 112 -7.97 7.72 -10.64
C LYS A 112 -8.88 8.32 -9.57
N LYS A 113 -9.22 7.56 -8.53
CA LYS A 113 -10.05 8.05 -7.43
C LYS A 113 -9.25 9.00 -6.56
N ILE A 114 -9.96 9.92 -5.91
CA ILE A 114 -9.36 10.71 -4.83
C ILE A 114 -8.87 9.77 -3.72
N VAL A 115 -7.73 10.08 -3.12
CA VAL A 115 -7.23 9.33 -1.97
C VAL A 115 -8.21 9.49 -0.80
N MET A 116 -8.98 8.45 -0.56
CA MET A 116 -9.99 8.38 0.50
C MET A 116 -9.35 8.09 1.86
N ASN A 117 -10.14 8.24 2.92
CA ASN A 117 -9.80 7.61 4.17
C ASN A 117 -9.92 6.08 4.00
N ILE A 118 -9.11 5.31 4.72
CA ILE A 118 -8.97 3.87 4.57
C ILE A 118 -10.26 3.12 4.92
N LYS A 119 -11.10 3.64 5.81
CA LYS A 119 -12.39 3.01 6.11
C LYS A 119 -13.33 3.12 4.91
N ASP A 120 -13.44 4.32 4.32
CA ASP A 120 -14.23 4.55 3.11
C ASP A 120 -13.68 3.74 1.93
N GLN A 121 -12.35 3.70 1.79
CA GLN A 121 -11.67 2.92 0.75
C GLN A 121 -11.96 1.42 0.85
N LEU A 122 -12.00 0.86 2.07
CA LEU A 122 -12.29 -0.56 2.28
C LEU A 122 -13.75 -0.94 1.95
N GLU A 123 -14.67 0.03 1.95
CA GLU A 123 -16.08 -0.14 1.58
C GLU A 123 -16.36 0.22 0.11
N ASP A 124 -15.39 0.80 -0.58
CA ASP A 124 -15.54 1.23 -1.97
C ASP A 124 -15.68 0.04 -2.92
N LYS A 125 -16.72 0.06 -3.76
CA LYS A 125 -17.04 -1.06 -4.65
C LYS A 125 -15.94 -1.36 -5.66
N ASP A 126 -15.31 -0.33 -6.23
CA ASP A 126 -14.25 -0.53 -7.20
C ASP A 126 -12.97 -1.02 -6.51
N TRP A 127 -12.70 -0.55 -5.29
CA TRP A 127 -11.61 -1.05 -4.46
C TRP A 127 -11.78 -2.53 -4.10
N ILE A 128 -12.97 -2.93 -3.64
CA ILE A 128 -13.31 -4.33 -3.37
C ILE A 128 -13.13 -5.17 -4.63
N SER A 129 -13.64 -4.68 -5.76
CA SER A 129 -13.54 -5.36 -7.07
C SER A 129 -12.09 -5.56 -7.50
N PHE A 130 -11.28 -4.49 -7.47
CA PHE A 130 -9.85 -4.53 -7.76
C PHE A 130 -9.12 -5.58 -6.91
N ASN A 131 -9.37 -5.59 -5.60
CA ASN A 131 -8.70 -6.54 -4.71
C ASN A 131 -9.15 -7.98 -4.93
N LYS A 132 -10.42 -8.22 -5.22
CA LYS A 132 -10.90 -9.57 -5.58
C LYS A 132 -10.26 -10.06 -6.87
N VAL A 133 -10.11 -9.19 -7.88
CA VAL A 133 -9.35 -9.52 -9.10
C VAL A 133 -7.91 -9.91 -8.75
N VAL A 134 -7.21 -9.11 -7.94
CA VAL A 134 -5.84 -9.46 -7.51
C VAL A 134 -5.80 -10.83 -6.83
N LEU A 135 -6.71 -11.11 -5.88
CA LEU A 135 -6.73 -12.41 -5.19
C LEU A 135 -6.99 -13.56 -6.18
N ASP A 136 -7.95 -13.41 -7.08
CA ASP A 136 -8.29 -14.42 -8.08
C ASP A 136 -7.11 -14.74 -9.00
N GLU A 137 -6.39 -13.71 -9.47
CA GLU A 137 -5.24 -13.90 -10.37
C GLU A 137 -4.09 -14.65 -9.69
N TYR A 138 -3.99 -14.58 -8.37
CA TYR A 138 -3.00 -15.33 -7.59
C TYR A 138 -3.54 -16.67 -7.05
N GLY A 139 -4.78 -17.05 -7.38
CA GLY A 139 -5.41 -18.26 -6.86
C GLY A 139 -5.67 -18.22 -5.35
N ILE A 140 -5.80 -17.02 -4.77
CA ILE A 140 -6.07 -16.80 -3.35
C ILE A 140 -7.57 -16.67 -3.14
N ASP A 141 -8.09 -17.31 -2.09
CA ASP A 141 -9.52 -17.27 -1.77
C ASP A 141 -10.02 -15.84 -1.51
N ARG A 142 -11.15 -15.47 -2.11
CA ARG A 142 -11.72 -14.11 -2.00
C ARG A 142 -12.08 -13.71 -0.56
N SER A 143 -12.32 -14.65 0.35
CA SER A 143 -12.57 -14.37 1.77
C SER A 143 -11.37 -13.75 2.47
N VAL A 144 -10.16 -13.88 1.92
CA VAL A 144 -8.97 -13.18 2.41
C VAL A 144 -9.18 -11.67 2.39
N TYR A 145 -9.95 -11.14 1.42
CA TYR A 145 -10.32 -9.72 1.42
C TYR A 145 -11.04 -9.33 2.71
N ASP A 146 -12.08 -10.08 3.08
CA ASP A 146 -12.92 -9.78 4.24
C ASP A 146 -12.12 -9.92 5.54
N GLN A 147 -11.26 -10.93 5.63
CA GLN A 147 -10.37 -11.14 6.78
C GLN A 147 -9.37 -9.99 6.96
N ALA A 148 -8.71 -9.57 5.87
CA ALA A 148 -7.75 -8.47 5.89
C ALA A 148 -8.45 -7.14 6.17
N MET A 149 -9.58 -6.86 5.52
CA MET A 149 -10.41 -5.68 5.76
C MET A 149 -10.82 -5.57 7.23
N ASN A 150 -11.36 -6.64 7.81
CA ASN A 150 -11.79 -6.65 9.20
C ASN A 150 -10.63 -6.44 10.17
N SER A 151 -9.46 -7.01 9.85
CA SER A 151 -8.25 -6.83 10.65
C SER A 151 -7.74 -5.38 10.58
N ILE A 152 -7.72 -4.78 9.39
CA ILE A 152 -7.35 -3.35 9.22
C ILE A 152 -8.29 -2.45 10.02
N LYS A 153 -9.61 -2.64 9.92
CA LYS A 153 -10.60 -1.86 10.69
C LYS A 153 -10.35 -1.96 12.19
N LYS A 154 -10.17 -3.18 12.72
CA LYS A 154 -9.85 -3.39 14.15
C LYS A 154 -8.56 -2.69 14.58
N MET A 155 -7.52 -2.72 13.75
CA MET A 155 -6.26 -2.01 14.05
C MET A 155 -6.44 -0.50 14.11
N ILE A 156 -7.22 0.07 13.19
CA ILE A 156 -7.51 1.52 13.16
C ILE A 156 -8.38 1.94 14.35
N ASP A 157 -9.39 1.14 14.70
CA ASP A 157 -10.30 1.43 15.81
C ASP A 157 -9.58 1.41 17.15
N ARG A 158 -8.73 0.39 17.38
CA ARG A 158 -7.88 0.32 18.58
C ARG A 158 -7.01 1.56 18.75
N ARG A 159 -6.42 2.06 17.66
CA ARG A 159 -5.59 3.28 17.66
C ARG A 159 -6.39 4.54 17.94
N SER A 160 -7.58 4.65 17.35
CA SER A 160 -8.47 5.80 17.55
C SER A 160 -8.92 5.91 19.01
N ASN A 161 -9.19 4.77 19.67
CA ASN A 161 -9.60 4.74 21.07
C ASN A 161 -8.48 5.18 22.01
N ILE A 162 -7.22 4.80 21.77
CA ILE A 162 -6.06 5.26 22.55
C ILE A 162 -5.86 6.77 22.43
N ARG A 163 -6.26 7.40 21.31
CA ARG A 163 -6.12 8.85 21.12
C ARG A 163 -7.14 9.67 21.91
N ASN A 164 -8.27 9.07 22.28
CA ASN A 164 -9.40 9.73 22.94
C ASN A 164 -9.48 9.41 24.45
N SER A 165 -8.57 8.60 24.97
CA SER A 165 -8.41 8.23 26.39
C SER A 165 -7.28 9.01 27.03
#